data_AF-A0A970Z3G1-F1
#
_entry.id   AF-A0A970Z3G1-F1
#
_cell.length_a   1.000
_cell.length_b   1.000
_cell.length_c   1.000
_cell.angle_alpha   90.00
_cell.angle_beta   90.00
_cell.angle_gamma   90.00
#
_symmetry.space_group_name_H-M   'P 1'
#
loop_
_entity.id
_entity.type
_entity.pdbx_description
1 polymer ?
#
loop_
_entity_poly.entity_id
_entity_poly.type
_entity_poly.pdbx_seq_one_letter_code
_entity_poly.pdbx_strand_id
1 'polypeptide(L)'
;MRDARSPRSPARRRRVPASNSGRAASVLSAVTVLTVCALPVLGGCGGPDRPASSAGPVTGGTGAASAALGDAVTTGAGTTGTTGTTGTTTATTGRTTTRTTRDAAAAKAVQLPPRHVRADYQIGGAYRPRSGTRLVVRDRKAAPLSGVYSICYVNAYQAQPHELSWWQKNHPTLLLRDGSGNEVVDEDWNEVLLDISTDAKRRAIARIVGGWFAGCATAGFRGVEPDNLDSWTRSGGRLDSADAIAMARLLAREAHGRGLAIGQKNAVEITTSLRSAGYNFAVAEECTQYHECDDYGRAYPGRVLVVEYQQADLRTACADPAVGSTLSVVLRDVDVSTPSDSDYVYGTC
;
A
#
# COMPACT_ATOMS: atom_id res chain seq x y z
N MET A 1 -21.22 15.84 13.23
CA MET A 1 -20.68 16.26 11.92
C MET A 1 -21.12 15.20 10.92
N ARG A 2 -22.24 15.45 10.23
CA ARG A 2 -22.81 14.58 9.21
C ARG A 2 -22.37 15.14 7.86
N ASP A 3 -21.46 14.46 7.19
CA ASP A 3 -21.21 14.60 5.75
C ASP A 3 -20.90 13.20 5.18
N ALA A 4 -21.73 12.22 5.54
CA ALA A 4 -21.91 11.00 4.75
C ALA A 4 -22.94 11.34 3.67
N ARG A 5 -22.49 11.99 2.59
CA ARG A 5 -23.29 12.05 1.37
C ARG A 5 -23.03 10.76 0.61
N SER A 6 -24.08 9.97 0.50
CA SER A 6 -24.24 8.78 -0.35
C SER A 6 -23.21 8.67 -1.48
N PRO A 7 -22.30 7.68 -1.45
CA PRO A 7 -21.58 7.27 -2.63
C PRO A 7 -22.49 6.38 -3.47
N ARG A 8 -22.52 6.66 -4.77
CA ARG A 8 -22.98 5.70 -5.78
C ARG A 8 -22.13 4.44 -5.65
N SER A 9 -22.68 3.29 -6.07
CA SER A 9 -22.02 1.97 -6.08
C SER A 9 -20.50 2.06 -6.20
N PRO A 10 -19.72 1.32 -5.38
CA PRO A 10 -18.27 1.30 -5.50
C PRO A 10 -17.92 1.07 -6.96
N ALA A 11 -17.24 2.06 -7.55
CA ALA A 11 -16.92 2.08 -8.95
C ALA A 11 -16.30 0.75 -9.34
N ARG A 12 -16.73 0.21 -10.49
CA ARG A 12 -16.14 -0.95 -11.17
C ARG A 12 -14.61 -0.91 -11.00
N ARG A 13 -14.08 -1.70 -10.06
CA ARG A 13 -12.68 -2.12 -10.05
C ARG A 13 -12.45 -2.84 -11.38
N ARG A 14 -12.01 -2.11 -12.41
CA ARG A 14 -11.65 -2.71 -13.69
C ARG A 14 -10.48 -3.62 -13.41
N ARG A 15 -10.65 -4.93 -13.60
CA ARG A 15 -9.52 -5.87 -13.66
C ARG A 15 -8.48 -5.27 -14.60
N VAL A 16 -7.31 -4.92 -14.06
CA VAL A 16 -6.13 -4.68 -14.88
C VAL A 16 -5.78 -6.04 -15.49
N PRO A 17 -5.82 -6.20 -16.83
CA PRO A 17 -5.42 -7.47 -17.42
C PRO A 17 -3.94 -7.71 -17.08
N ALA A 18 -3.67 -8.90 -16.53
CA ALA A 18 -2.30 -9.35 -16.31
C ALA A 18 -1.52 -9.24 -17.63
N SER A 19 -0.37 -8.59 -17.60
CA SER A 19 0.58 -8.57 -18.71
C SER A 19 0.99 -10.01 -19.01
N ASN A 20 0.49 -10.55 -20.12
CA ASN A 20 0.74 -11.92 -20.53
C ASN A 20 2.10 -11.99 -21.23
N SER A 21 3.16 -12.24 -20.45
CA SER A 21 4.45 -12.62 -21.00
C SER A 21 4.39 -14.06 -21.52
N GLY A 22 4.15 -14.20 -22.82
CA GLY A 22 4.70 -15.23 -23.71
C GLY A 22 4.39 -16.71 -23.43
N ARG A 23 3.56 -17.30 -24.29
CA ARG A 23 3.92 -18.52 -25.04
C ARG A 23 2.92 -18.75 -26.17
N ALA A 24 3.45 -18.83 -27.38
CA ALA A 24 2.75 -19.19 -28.60
C ALA A 24 2.33 -20.66 -28.57
N ALA A 25 1.11 -20.94 -29.03
CA ALA A 25 0.73 -22.24 -29.57
C ALA A 25 -0.23 -22.01 -30.75
N SER A 26 0.27 -22.28 -31.94
CA SER A 26 -0.43 -22.26 -33.21
C SER A 26 -1.56 -23.30 -33.24
N VAL A 27 -2.73 -22.91 -33.76
CA VAL A 27 -3.68 -23.85 -34.35
C VAL A 27 -4.15 -23.29 -35.69
N LEU A 28 -3.77 -23.99 -36.75
CA LEU A 28 -4.28 -23.83 -38.11
C LEU A 28 -5.79 -24.11 -38.15
N SER A 29 -6.53 -23.33 -38.93
CA SER A 29 -7.59 -23.86 -39.78
C SER A 29 -7.82 -22.97 -41.00
N ALA A 30 -8.16 -23.64 -42.08
CA ALA A 30 -7.88 -23.30 -43.45
C ALA A 30 -9.08 -22.64 -44.17
N VAL A 31 -8.74 -21.82 -45.17
CA VAL A 31 -9.35 -21.71 -46.51
C VAL A 31 -10.81 -21.23 -46.60
N THR A 32 -11.02 -20.12 -47.32
CA THR A 32 -11.70 -20.12 -48.63
C THR A 32 -11.33 -18.85 -49.40
N VAL A 33 -10.71 -19.05 -50.56
CA VAL A 33 -10.44 -18.05 -51.60
C VAL A 33 -11.68 -17.95 -52.48
N LEU A 34 -12.15 -16.74 -52.79
CA LEU A 34 -12.96 -16.49 -53.98
C LEU A 34 -12.40 -15.26 -54.70
N THR A 35 -11.82 -15.51 -55.86
CA THR A 35 -11.37 -14.50 -56.82
C THR A 35 -12.25 -14.62 -58.06
N VAL A 36 -12.90 -13.54 -58.49
CA VAL A 36 -13.39 -13.38 -59.87
C VAL A 36 -13.16 -11.94 -60.35
N CYS A 37 -12.31 -11.86 -61.38
CA CYS A 37 -12.12 -10.90 -62.50
C CYS A 37 -13.35 -10.02 -62.88
N ALA A 38 -13.29 -8.88 -63.61
CA ALA A 38 -12.24 -8.11 -64.29
C ALA A 38 -12.85 -6.81 -64.94
N LEU A 39 -12.05 -5.72 -64.96
CA LEU A 39 -11.82 -4.72 -66.06
C LEU A 39 -12.92 -3.68 -66.47
N PRO A 40 -12.62 -2.61 -67.28
CA PRO A 40 -11.76 -1.43 -66.99
C PRO A 40 -12.27 -0.07 -67.59
N VAL A 41 -11.77 1.11 -67.17
CA VAL A 41 -11.67 2.33 -68.05
C VAL A 41 -10.49 3.25 -67.64
N LEU A 42 -9.48 3.27 -68.53
CA LEU A 42 -8.59 4.32 -69.07
C LEU A 42 -8.30 5.66 -68.34
N GLY A 43 -7.00 6.00 -68.31
CA GLY A 43 -6.46 7.37 -68.28
C GLY A 43 -4.96 7.43 -67.95
N GLY A 44 -4.08 7.56 -68.97
CA GLY A 44 -2.60 7.56 -68.89
C GLY A 44 -1.97 8.80 -68.22
N CYS A 45 -0.68 9.13 -68.30
CA CYS A 45 0.54 8.63 -68.94
C CYS A 45 1.73 9.24 -68.18
N GLY A 46 2.88 8.55 -68.10
CA GLY A 46 4.18 9.17 -67.75
C GLY A 46 5.06 8.33 -66.81
N GLY A 47 5.96 7.52 -67.37
CA GLY A 47 7.21 7.09 -66.72
C GLY A 47 8.40 7.71 -67.45
N PRO A 48 9.64 7.17 -67.35
CA PRO A 48 10.27 6.40 -66.27
C PRO A 48 11.52 7.19 -65.76
N ASP A 49 12.24 6.85 -64.67
CA ASP A 49 13.29 5.82 -64.64
C ASP A 49 13.81 5.62 -63.20
N ARG A 50 14.08 4.37 -62.87
CA ARG A 50 14.94 3.83 -61.80
C ARG A 50 16.22 3.30 -62.49
N PRO A 51 17.36 2.90 -61.85
CA PRO A 51 17.39 2.12 -60.59
C PRO A 51 18.65 2.35 -59.68
N ALA A 52 18.59 1.99 -58.39
CA ALA A 52 19.25 0.83 -57.72
C ALA A 52 20.62 1.07 -57.06
N SER A 53 20.73 0.61 -55.80
CA SER A 53 21.72 -0.33 -55.21
C SER A 53 21.84 -0.06 -53.69
N SER A 54 21.35 -0.90 -52.77
CA SER A 54 21.82 -2.23 -52.31
C SER A 54 23.16 -2.24 -51.57
N ALA A 55 23.13 -2.60 -50.27
CA ALA A 55 23.93 -3.67 -49.63
C ALA A 55 23.97 -3.46 -48.10
N GLY A 56 23.71 -4.54 -47.34
CA GLY A 56 23.77 -4.58 -45.88
C GLY A 56 25.14 -5.05 -45.34
N PRO A 57 25.18 -5.92 -44.30
CA PRO A 57 25.78 -5.59 -43.01
C PRO A 57 27.05 -6.41 -42.68
N VAL A 58 27.83 -5.97 -41.68
CA VAL A 58 28.88 -6.81 -41.06
C VAL A 58 28.92 -6.63 -39.53
N THR A 59 29.21 -7.76 -38.91
CA THR A 59 29.14 -8.27 -37.54
C THR A 59 30.15 -7.75 -36.52
N GLY A 60 29.75 -7.77 -35.24
CA GLY A 60 30.41 -8.53 -34.15
C GLY A 60 31.70 -8.00 -33.52
N GLY A 61 31.74 -7.93 -32.18
CA GLY A 61 33.01 -7.80 -31.44
C GLY A 61 32.87 -7.37 -29.99
N THR A 62 33.04 -8.33 -29.08
CA THR A 62 33.06 -8.26 -27.60
C THR A 62 34.18 -7.38 -27.01
N GLY A 63 33.95 -6.84 -25.80
CA GLY A 63 35.03 -6.30 -24.96
C GLY A 63 34.56 -5.68 -23.65
N ALA A 64 34.58 -6.46 -22.57
CA ALA A 64 34.46 -5.99 -21.20
C ALA A 64 35.78 -5.38 -20.71
N ALA A 65 35.74 -4.30 -19.92
CA ALA A 65 36.79 -3.98 -18.96
C ALA A 65 36.25 -3.04 -17.87
N SER A 66 36.23 -3.57 -16.65
CA SER A 66 36.10 -2.83 -15.40
C SER A 66 37.34 -1.98 -15.14
N ALA A 67 37.16 -0.80 -14.53
CA ALA A 67 38.22 -0.13 -13.79
C ALA A 67 37.62 0.51 -12.54
N ALA A 68 37.97 -0.07 -11.39
CA ALA A 68 37.84 0.53 -10.08
C ALA A 68 39.22 1.03 -9.62
N LEU A 69 39.18 1.98 -8.68
CA LEU A 69 40.17 2.31 -7.64
C LEU A 69 40.68 3.76 -7.66
N GLY A 70 40.61 4.37 -6.48
CA GLY A 70 41.19 5.67 -6.16
C GLY A 70 40.85 6.08 -4.72
N ASP A 71 41.18 5.22 -3.75
CA ASP A 71 41.22 5.61 -2.33
C ASP A 71 42.45 6.51 -2.10
N ALA A 72 42.21 7.73 -1.62
CA ALA A 72 43.26 8.66 -1.20
C ALA A 72 43.48 8.53 0.32
N VAL A 73 44.58 7.87 0.69
CA VAL A 73 45.16 7.90 2.03
C VAL A 73 45.92 9.22 2.20
N THR A 74 45.57 10.00 3.21
CA THR A 74 46.34 11.16 3.67
C THR A 74 47.21 10.76 4.85
N THR A 75 48.53 10.82 4.66
CA THR A 75 49.56 10.75 5.70
C THR A 75 49.84 12.15 6.25
N GLY A 76 49.69 12.34 7.56
CA GLY A 76 50.14 13.52 8.29
C GLY A 76 51.15 13.11 9.36
N ALA A 77 52.36 13.64 9.24
CA ALA A 77 53.53 13.32 10.05
C ALA A 77 53.61 14.12 11.36
N GLY A 78 54.37 13.57 12.31
CA GLY A 78 55.33 14.37 13.09
C GLY A 78 54.99 14.62 14.56
N THR A 79 55.65 13.88 15.46
CA THR A 79 56.37 14.49 16.59
C THR A 79 57.31 13.47 17.23
N THR A 80 58.60 13.78 17.17
CA THR A 80 59.70 13.12 17.91
C THR A 80 59.97 13.88 19.20
N GLY A 81 60.25 13.13 20.27
CA GLY A 81 60.71 13.66 21.56
C GLY A 81 60.94 12.53 22.54
N THR A 82 62.20 12.10 22.67
CA THR A 82 62.67 11.01 23.55
C THR A 82 63.43 11.60 24.73
N THR A 83 63.21 11.05 25.94
CA THR A 83 64.08 10.89 27.14
C THR A 83 63.21 11.02 28.40
N GLY A 84 63.26 10.18 29.45
CA GLY A 84 64.01 8.97 29.75
C GLY A 84 63.49 8.36 31.08
N THR A 85 64.05 7.20 31.41
CA THR A 85 64.25 6.64 32.77
C THR A 85 63.07 5.98 33.53
N THR A 86 63.30 4.69 33.75
CA THR A 86 62.76 3.70 34.70
C THR A 86 62.07 4.18 35.98
N GLY A 87 60.91 3.59 36.25
CA GLY A 87 60.27 3.56 37.57
C GLY A 87 59.04 2.65 37.55
N THR A 88 59.21 1.39 37.98
CA THR A 88 58.14 0.40 38.11
C THR A 88 57.18 0.81 39.22
N THR A 89 55.99 1.28 38.86
CA THR A 89 54.85 1.39 39.77
C THR A 89 53.71 0.51 39.27
N THR A 90 53.43 -0.53 40.05
CA THR A 90 52.26 -1.41 39.92
C THR A 90 50.99 -0.58 40.14
N ALA A 91 50.40 -0.09 39.06
CA ALA A 91 49.10 0.55 39.08
C ALA A 91 48.04 -0.45 38.61
N THR A 92 47.29 -0.99 39.58
CA THR A 92 46.06 -1.75 39.39
C THR A 92 45.09 -0.94 38.52
N THR A 93 45.09 -1.20 37.22
CA THR A 93 44.12 -0.60 36.30
C THR A 93 42.81 -1.35 36.48
N GLY A 94 41.96 -0.83 37.37
CA GLY A 94 40.54 -1.14 37.38
C GLY A 94 39.97 -0.80 36.01
N ARG A 95 39.80 -1.83 35.18
CA ARG A 95 39.09 -1.72 33.91
C ARG A 95 37.63 -1.50 34.24
N THR A 96 37.26 -0.24 34.45
CA THR A 96 35.88 0.20 34.37
C THR A 96 35.45 -0.05 32.94
N THR A 97 34.91 -1.24 32.69
CA THR A 97 34.07 -1.46 31.51
C THR A 97 32.92 -0.48 31.67
N THR A 98 33.04 0.68 31.03
CA THR A 98 31.91 1.51 30.64
C THR A 98 31.03 0.63 29.75
N ARG A 99 30.20 -0.18 30.40
CA ARG A 99 29.04 -0.81 29.80
C ARG A 99 28.23 0.35 29.27
N THR A 100 28.38 0.61 27.98
CA THR A 100 27.51 1.46 27.20
C THR A 100 26.08 1.05 27.53
N THR A 101 25.42 1.76 28.44
CA THR A 101 23.98 1.62 28.72
C THR A 101 23.16 2.23 27.57
N ARG A 102 23.65 2.04 26.35
CA ARG A 102 22.95 2.28 25.09
C ARG A 102 22.55 0.93 24.50
N ASP A 103 22.20 -0.03 25.36
CA ASP A 103 21.50 -1.24 24.96
C ASP A 103 20.01 -0.90 24.91
N ALA A 104 19.59 -0.66 23.66
CA ALA A 104 18.26 -0.83 23.12
C ALA A 104 17.15 -1.05 24.16
N ALA A 105 16.30 -0.04 24.34
CA ALA A 105 14.92 -0.31 24.69
C ALA A 105 14.42 -1.38 23.71
N ALA A 106 14.23 -2.61 24.20
CA ALA A 106 13.74 -3.70 23.37
C ALA A 106 12.46 -3.20 22.71
N ALA A 107 12.49 -3.04 21.38
CA ALA A 107 11.32 -2.62 20.63
C ALA A 107 10.17 -3.55 21.03
N LYS A 108 9.13 -2.98 21.65
CA LYS A 108 7.99 -3.75 22.14
C LYS A 108 7.47 -4.57 20.96
N ALA A 109 7.50 -5.89 21.10
CA ALA A 109 7.07 -6.78 20.03
C ALA A 109 5.66 -6.39 19.57
N VAL A 110 5.50 -6.21 18.26
CA VAL A 110 4.21 -5.86 17.66
C VAL A 110 3.21 -6.97 17.96
N GLN A 111 2.15 -6.64 18.70
CA GLN A 111 1.06 -7.58 18.95
C GLN A 111 0.21 -7.68 17.70
N LEU A 112 -0.08 -8.90 17.24
CA LEU A 112 -0.91 -9.13 16.05
C LEU A 112 -2.41 -9.24 16.42
N PRO A 113 -3.33 -8.84 15.52
CA PRO A 113 -4.77 -8.99 15.75
C PRO A 113 -5.14 -10.46 15.91
N PRO A 114 -6.06 -10.84 16.82
CA PRO A 114 -6.46 -12.23 17.00
C PRO A 114 -6.97 -12.86 15.70
N ARG A 115 -6.84 -14.18 15.57
CA ARG A 115 -7.27 -14.89 14.35
C ARG A 115 -8.75 -15.23 14.42
N HIS A 116 -9.47 -15.07 13.31
CA HIS A 116 -10.87 -15.48 13.13
C HIS A 116 -11.74 -15.21 14.37
N VAL A 117 -12.07 -13.94 14.58
CA VAL A 117 -12.90 -13.53 15.72
C VAL A 117 -14.05 -12.67 15.26
N ARG A 118 -15.11 -12.62 16.07
CA ARG A 118 -16.17 -11.62 15.89
C ARG A 118 -15.57 -10.22 15.93
N ALA A 119 -15.78 -9.48 14.85
CA ALA A 119 -15.26 -8.15 14.64
C ALA A 119 -16.39 -7.12 14.49
N ASP A 120 -16.01 -5.85 14.53
CA ASP A 120 -16.90 -4.74 14.21
C ASP A 120 -16.09 -3.61 13.53
N TYR A 121 -16.66 -3.03 12.48
CA TYR A 121 -16.03 -1.98 11.67
C TYR A 121 -16.80 -0.68 11.94
N GLN A 122 -16.18 0.21 12.73
CA GLN A 122 -16.80 1.36 13.38
C GLN A 122 -16.12 2.68 13.00
N ILE A 123 -15.87 2.88 11.70
CA ILE A 123 -15.21 4.10 11.21
C ILE A 123 -16.17 5.30 11.11
N GLY A 124 -17.47 5.08 10.90
CA GLY A 124 -18.49 6.14 10.91
C GLY A 124 -18.87 6.66 12.30
N GLY A 125 -18.42 5.99 13.36
CA GLY A 125 -18.62 6.41 14.74
C GLY A 125 -18.39 5.27 15.74
N ALA A 126 -17.80 5.60 16.90
CA ALA A 126 -17.56 4.61 17.95
C ALA A 126 -18.82 4.36 18.77
N TYR A 127 -19.14 3.08 18.99
CA TYR A 127 -20.23 2.63 19.86
C TYR A 127 -19.84 1.34 20.57
N ARG A 128 -20.57 0.96 21.63
CA ARG A 128 -20.34 -0.31 22.33
C ARG A 128 -20.72 -1.46 21.37
N PRO A 129 -19.76 -2.32 20.95
CA PRO A 129 -20.07 -3.42 20.05
C PRO A 129 -20.89 -4.50 20.76
N ARG A 130 -21.44 -5.43 19.96
CA ARG A 130 -22.18 -6.59 20.49
C ARG A 130 -21.29 -7.45 21.39
N SER A 131 -21.94 -8.20 22.29
CA SER A 131 -21.24 -9.14 23.17
C SER A 131 -20.44 -10.16 22.35
N GLY A 132 -19.22 -10.48 22.81
CA GLY A 132 -18.34 -11.44 22.13
C GLY A 132 -17.46 -10.83 21.03
N THR A 133 -17.60 -9.55 20.69
CA THR A 133 -16.65 -8.85 19.80
C THR A 133 -15.26 -8.82 20.43
N ARG A 134 -14.24 -9.21 19.65
CA ARG A 134 -12.83 -9.29 20.07
C ARG A 134 -11.88 -8.40 19.27
N LEU A 135 -12.36 -7.84 18.16
CA LEU A 135 -11.65 -6.92 17.30
C LEU A 135 -12.57 -5.77 16.90
N VAL A 136 -12.06 -4.53 16.91
CA VAL A 136 -12.76 -3.37 16.36
C VAL A 136 -11.82 -2.53 15.52
N VAL A 137 -12.33 -1.95 14.43
CA VAL A 137 -11.66 -0.85 13.71
C VAL A 137 -12.41 0.43 14.00
N ARG A 138 -11.70 1.51 14.33
CA ARG A 138 -12.27 2.82 14.62
C ARG A 138 -11.43 3.93 14.01
N ASP A 139 -12.07 5.04 13.65
CA ASP A 139 -11.38 6.26 13.21
C ASP A 139 -10.33 6.73 14.22
N ARG A 140 -9.22 7.29 13.74
CA ARG A 140 -8.12 7.81 14.57
C ARG A 140 -8.53 8.89 15.58
N LYS A 141 -9.66 9.56 15.37
CA LYS A 141 -10.22 10.58 16.28
C LYS A 141 -11.12 9.97 17.34
N ALA A 142 -11.46 8.68 17.24
CA ALA A 142 -12.23 7.97 18.24
C ALA A 142 -11.33 7.27 19.27
N ALA A 143 -11.85 7.07 20.48
CA ALA A 143 -11.16 6.28 21.50
C ALA A 143 -11.11 4.78 21.12
N PRO A 144 -9.99 4.07 21.36
CA PRO A 144 -9.98 2.62 21.24
C PRO A 144 -10.89 1.97 22.28
N LEU A 145 -11.23 0.71 22.07
CA LEU A 145 -12.03 -0.07 23.01
C LEU A 145 -11.11 -0.95 23.87
N SER A 146 -11.11 -0.71 25.18
CA SER A 146 -10.36 -1.52 26.13
C SER A 146 -10.85 -2.98 26.15
N GLY A 147 -9.94 -3.93 26.35
CA GLY A 147 -10.28 -5.36 26.49
C GLY A 147 -10.46 -6.12 25.17
N VAL A 148 -10.48 -5.42 24.03
CA VAL A 148 -10.46 -6.01 22.68
C VAL A 148 -9.23 -5.55 21.90
N TYR A 149 -9.00 -6.11 20.72
CA TYR A 149 -7.98 -5.61 19.81
C TYR A 149 -8.52 -4.44 18.99
N SER A 150 -8.07 -3.22 19.25
CA SER A 150 -8.48 -2.03 18.50
C SER A 150 -7.47 -1.65 17.41
N ILE A 151 -7.98 -1.47 16.19
CA ILE A 151 -7.25 -0.98 15.02
C ILE A 151 -7.68 0.47 14.75
N CYS A 152 -6.70 1.32 14.50
CA CYS A 152 -6.86 2.74 14.22
C CYS A 152 -6.94 2.94 12.69
N TYR A 153 -8.12 3.30 12.19
CA TYR A 153 -8.30 3.71 10.79
C TYR A 153 -7.63 5.07 10.56
N VAL A 154 -6.87 5.16 9.47
CA VAL A 154 -6.20 6.39 9.04
C VAL A 154 -6.22 6.45 7.53
N ASN A 155 -6.82 7.48 6.93
CA ASN A 155 -6.63 7.72 5.51
C ASN A 155 -5.20 8.22 5.26
N ALA A 156 -4.38 7.41 4.56
CA ALA A 156 -2.95 7.65 4.42
C ALA A 156 -2.52 8.01 2.99
N TYR A 157 -3.46 7.97 2.05
CA TYR A 157 -3.22 8.16 0.61
C TYR A 157 -4.10 9.24 0.00
N GLN A 158 -5.11 9.73 0.71
CA GLN A 158 -5.96 10.84 0.29
C GLN A 158 -6.20 11.83 1.43
N ALA A 159 -6.49 13.07 1.08
CA ALA A 159 -6.91 14.12 1.99
C ALA A 159 -8.44 14.15 2.05
N GLN A 160 -8.98 13.78 3.21
CA GLN A 160 -10.43 13.79 3.46
C GLN A 160 -10.99 15.22 3.37
N PRO A 161 -12.29 15.42 3.06
CA PRO A 161 -12.83 16.75 2.78
C PRO A 161 -12.64 17.72 3.96
N HIS A 162 -12.79 17.21 5.19
CA HIS A 162 -12.64 17.98 6.41
C HIS A 162 -11.16 18.26 6.79
N GLU A 163 -10.19 17.64 6.12
CA GLU A 163 -8.75 17.82 6.34
C GLU A 163 -8.07 18.56 5.17
N LEU A 164 -8.75 18.68 4.04
CA LEU A 164 -8.21 19.28 2.82
C LEU A 164 -7.67 20.69 3.03
N SER A 165 -8.40 21.54 3.75
CA SER A 165 -7.96 22.92 4.03
C SER A 165 -6.64 22.97 4.80
N TRP A 166 -6.40 22.01 5.70
CA TRP A 166 -5.14 21.89 6.41
C TRP A 166 -4.01 21.44 5.48
N TRP A 167 -4.27 20.48 4.59
CA TRP A 167 -3.28 20.06 3.59
C TRP A 167 -2.93 21.18 2.61
N GLN A 168 -3.92 21.89 2.07
CA GLN A 168 -3.71 23.03 1.18
C GLN A 168 -2.90 24.15 1.85
N LYS A 169 -3.15 24.43 3.13
CA LYS A 169 -2.43 25.46 3.87
C LYS A 169 -1.00 25.07 4.24
N ASN A 170 -0.79 23.85 4.73
CA ASN A 170 0.48 23.46 5.34
C ASN A 170 1.39 22.64 4.41
N HIS A 171 0.80 21.92 3.46
CA HIS A 171 1.49 20.97 2.60
C HIS A 171 0.93 20.94 1.16
N PRO A 172 0.76 22.11 0.49
CA PRO A 172 0.12 22.17 -0.83
C PRO A 172 0.85 21.37 -1.93
N THR A 173 2.14 21.10 -1.73
CA THR A 173 3.00 20.33 -2.65
C THR A 173 2.89 18.82 -2.46
N LEU A 174 2.17 18.37 -1.42
CA LEU A 174 1.88 16.95 -1.14
C LEU A 174 0.49 16.53 -1.62
N LEU A 175 -0.27 17.44 -2.26
CA LEU A 175 -1.52 17.12 -2.95
C LEU A 175 -1.21 16.84 -4.42
N LEU A 176 -1.76 15.74 -4.95
CA LEU A 176 -1.55 15.35 -6.34
C LEU A 176 -2.24 16.34 -7.26
N ARG A 177 -1.52 16.79 -8.30
CA ARG A 177 -2.03 17.75 -9.28
C ARG A 177 -2.00 17.20 -10.70
N ASP A 178 -2.95 17.66 -11.51
CA ASP A 178 -2.98 17.39 -12.95
C ASP A 178 -2.02 18.30 -13.73
N GLY A 179 -1.96 18.13 -15.06
CA GLY A 179 -1.10 18.93 -15.93
C GLY A 179 -1.51 20.41 -16.02
N SER A 180 -2.71 20.74 -15.56
CA SER A 180 -3.24 22.11 -15.47
C SER A 180 -3.06 22.72 -14.08
N GLY A 181 -2.51 21.96 -13.12
CA GLY A 181 -2.30 22.38 -11.74
C GLY A 181 -3.50 22.16 -10.81
N ASN A 182 -4.59 21.56 -11.28
CA ASN A 182 -5.76 21.26 -10.46
C ASN A 182 -5.50 20.04 -9.57
N GLU A 183 -6.14 19.99 -8.41
CA GLU A 183 -6.09 18.82 -7.52
C GLU A 183 -6.77 17.61 -8.17
N VAL A 184 -6.12 16.45 -8.08
CA VAL A 184 -6.70 15.18 -8.55
C VAL A 184 -7.61 14.65 -7.45
N VAL A 185 -8.91 14.63 -7.74
CA VAL A 185 -9.97 14.25 -6.80
C VAL A 185 -10.47 12.85 -7.11
N ASP A 186 -10.60 12.04 -6.08
CA ASP A 186 -11.41 10.82 -6.10
C ASP A 186 -12.89 11.20 -6.10
N GLU A 187 -13.57 11.01 -7.24
CA GLU A 187 -14.96 11.43 -7.42
C GLU A 187 -15.96 10.64 -6.56
N ASP A 188 -15.61 9.41 -6.17
CA ASP A 188 -16.49 8.55 -5.37
C ASP A 188 -16.58 9.06 -3.92
N TRP A 189 -15.50 9.66 -3.41
CA TRP A 189 -15.35 10.07 -2.01
C TRP A 189 -15.15 11.59 -1.82
N ASN A 190 -14.99 12.34 -2.92
CA ASN A 190 -14.64 13.75 -2.93
C ASN A 190 -13.35 14.06 -2.12
N GLU A 191 -12.35 13.19 -2.24
CA GLU A 191 -11.08 13.28 -1.53
C GLU A 191 -9.93 13.58 -2.49
N VAL A 192 -9.00 14.45 -2.11
CA VAL A 192 -7.86 14.78 -2.97
C VAL A 192 -6.75 13.74 -2.76
N LEU A 193 -6.22 13.16 -3.82
CA LEU A 193 -5.13 12.20 -3.72
C LEU A 193 -3.85 12.86 -3.19
N LEU A 194 -3.13 12.17 -2.31
CA LEU A 194 -1.80 12.60 -1.88
C LEU A 194 -0.75 12.25 -2.95
N ASP A 195 0.19 13.16 -3.16
CA ASP A 195 1.22 13.01 -4.16
C ASP A 195 2.37 12.14 -3.64
N ILE A 196 2.31 10.85 -3.98
CA ILE A 196 3.33 9.87 -3.63
C ILE A 196 4.33 9.60 -4.77
N SER A 197 4.41 10.47 -5.79
CA SER A 197 5.20 10.25 -7.03
C SER A 197 6.73 10.28 -6.85
N THR A 198 7.22 10.83 -5.74
CA THR A 198 8.66 10.95 -5.48
C THR A 198 9.01 10.47 -4.08
N ASP A 199 10.26 10.00 -3.91
CA ASP A 199 10.75 9.56 -2.59
C ASP A 199 10.66 10.68 -1.54
N ALA A 200 11.00 11.92 -1.93
CA ALA A 200 10.91 13.08 -1.04
C ALA A 200 9.47 13.33 -0.56
N LYS A 201 8.48 13.29 -1.46
CA LYS A 201 7.07 13.48 -1.10
C LYS A 201 6.55 12.32 -0.24
N ARG A 202 6.86 11.07 -0.61
CA ARG A 202 6.51 9.90 0.21
C ARG A 202 7.05 9.98 1.63
N ARG A 203 8.32 10.37 1.80
CA ARG A 203 8.91 10.57 3.14
C ARG A 203 8.24 11.71 3.90
N ALA A 204 7.86 12.79 3.23
CA ALA A 204 7.15 13.90 3.86
C ALA A 204 5.75 13.46 4.35
N ILE A 205 4.98 12.78 3.50
CA ILE A 205 3.67 12.24 3.85
C ILE A 205 3.80 11.21 4.98
N ALA A 206 4.75 10.28 4.88
CA ALA A 206 4.96 9.25 5.90
C ALA A 206 5.32 9.83 7.27
N ARG A 207 6.03 10.97 7.35
CA ARG A 207 6.26 11.65 8.64
C ARG A 207 4.98 12.21 9.23
N ILE A 208 4.10 12.79 8.42
CA ILE A 208 2.80 13.33 8.86
C ILE A 208 1.91 12.19 9.37
N VAL A 209 1.72 11.15 8.54
CA VAL A 209 0.94 9.96 8.88
C VAL A 209 1.56 9.21 10.07
N GLY A 210 2.89 9.14 10.14
CA GLY A 210 3.62 8.59 11.28
C GLY A 210 3.36 9.35 12.58
N GLY A 211 3.11 10.66 12.52
CA GLY A 211 2.63 11.44 13.66
C GLY A 211 1.23 11.00 14.11
N TRP A 212 0.32 10.72 13.17
CA TRP A 212 -1.00 10.19 13.49
C TRP A 212 -0.94 8.78 14.08
N PHE A 213 -0.06 7.91 13.56
CA PHE A 213 0.21 6.60 14.15
C PHE A 213 0.74 6.71 15.58
N ALA A 214 1.56 7.72 15.90
CA ALA A 214 2.01 7.97 17.27
C ALA A 214 0.84 8.31 18.19
N GLY A 215 -0.12 9.09 17.69
CA GLY A 215 -1.39 9.36 18.38
C GLY A 215 -2.18 8.08 18.64
N CYS A 216 -2.34 7.22 17.63
CA CYS A 216 -3.01 5.92 17.79
C CYS A 216 -2.33 5.05 18.86
N ALA A 217 -1.00 4.93 18.83
CA ALA A 217 -0.24 4.17 19.81
C ALA A 217 -0.42 4.73 21.23
N THR A 218 -0.35 6.05 21.38
CA THR A 218 -0.54 6.75 22.67
C THR A 218 -1.95 6.53 23.22
N ALA A 219 -2.97 6.57 22.36
CA ALA A 219 -4.35 6.31 22.75
C ALA A 219 -4.61 4.84 23.16
N GLY A 220 -3.73 3.92 22.78
CA GLY A 220 -3.81 2.49 23.15
C GLY A 220 -4.32 1.58 22.04
N PHE A 221 -4.40 2.05 20.79
CA PHE A 221 -4.59 1.17 19.64
C PHE A 221 -3.41 0.20 19.51
N ARG A 222 -3.67 -0.98 18.93
CA ARG A 222 -2.66 -2.05 18.76
C ARG A 222 -2.29 -2.27 17.29
N GLY A 223 -3.10 -1.77 16.37
CA GLY A 223 -2.76 -1.71 14.97
C GLY A 223 -3.32 -0.47 14.28
N VAL A 224 -2.90 -0.25 13.04
CA VAL A 224 -3.36 0.80 12.15
C VAL A 224 -3.80 0.21 10.82
N GLU A 225 -4.82 0.80 10.22
CA GLU A 225 -5.30 0.51 8.86
C GLU A 225 -5.13 1.78 8.02
N PRO A 226 -4.01 1.93 7.29
CA PRO A 226 -3.86 2.97 6.28
C PRO A 226 -4.80 2.71 5.10
N ASP A 227 -5.83 3.52 4.98
CA ASP A 227 -6.84 3.43 3.92
C ASP A 227 -6.35 4.03 2.59
N ASN A 228 -7.11 3.75 1.52
CA ASN A 228 -6.89 4.27 0.17
C ASN A 228 -5.55 3.89 -0.47
N LEU A 229 -4.96 2.76 -0.04
CA LEU A 229 -3.74 2.20 -0.64
C LEU A 229 -3.80 2.21 -2.17
N ASP A 230 -4.94 1.80 -2.74
CA ASP A 230 -5.24 1.68 -4.17
C ASP A 230 -5.48 3.01 -4.92
N SER A 231 -5.20 4.16 -4.31
CA SER A 231 -5.39 5.49 -4.94
C SER A 231 -4.69 5.66 -6.28
N TRP A 232 -3.59 4.92 -6.53
CA TRP A 232 -2.90 5.01 -7.83
C TRP A 232 -3.81 4.65 -9.00
N THR A 233 -4.79 3.75 -8.79
CA THR A 233 -5.78 3.34 -9.79
C THR A 233 -6.71 4.48 -10.22
N ARG A 234 -6.87 5.50 -9.37
CA ARG A 234 -7.74 6.68 -9.56
C ARG A 234 -6.94 7.96 -9.86
N SER A 235 -5.63 7.84 -10.07
CA SER A 235 -4.75 9.00 -10.32
C SER A 235 -4.78 9.53 -11.76
N GLY A 236 -5.51 8.87 -12.66
CA GLY A 236 -5.47 9.13 -14.10
C GLY A 236 -4.09 8.86 -14.72
N GLY A 237 -3.37 7.86 -14.21
CA GLY A 237 -2.05 7.44 -14.70
C GLY A 237 -0.86 8.24 -14.16
N ARG A 238 -1.06 9.08 -13.14
CA ARG A 238 -0.01 9.92 -12.54
C ARG A 238 0.78 9.22 -11.44
N LEU A 239 0.18 8.20 -10.85
CA LEU A 239 0.78 7.33 -9.86
C LEU A 239 0.65 5.89 -10.36
N ASP A 240 1.59 5.04 -9.96
CA ASP A 240 1.53 3.61 -10.22
C ASP A 240 1.57 2.78 -8.93
N SER A 241 1.51 1.45 -9.08
CA SER A 241 1.57 0.53 -7.95
C SER A 241 2.95 0.52 -7.27
N ALA A 242 4.03 0.86 -7.98
CA ALA A 242 5.37 0.92 -7.40
C ALA A 242 5.50 2.10 -6.42
N ASP A 243 4.90 3.25 -6.75
CA ASP A 243 4.79 4.39 -5.84
C ASP A 243 4.03 4.02 -4.55
N ALA A 244 2.90 3.31 -4.71
CA ALA A 244 2.09 2.87 -3.58
C ALA A 244 2.82 1.87 -2.68
N ILE A 245 3.53 0.90 -3.26
CA ILE A 245 4.37 -0.06 -2.52
C ILE A 245 5.54 0.65 -1.83
N ALA A 246 6.17 1.63 -2.47
CA ALA A 246 7.24 2.42 -1.86
C ALA A 246 6.75 3.23 -0.65
N MET A 247 5.56 3.81 -0.76
CA MET A 247 4.89 4.49 0.35
C MET A 247 4.51 3.50 1.48
N ALA A 248 3.96 2.34 1.13
CA ALA A 248 3.57 1.30 2.08
C ALA A 248 4.75 0.83 2.94
N ARG A 249 5.96 0.67 2.34
CA ARG A 249 7.18 0.34 3.09
C ARG A 249 7.56 1.41 4.11
N LEU A 250 7.33 2.69 3.82
CA LEU A 250 7.56 3.78 4.78
C LEU A 250 6.55 3.70 5.92
N LEU A 251 5.27 3.53 5.61
CA LEU A 251 4.20 3.43 6.60
C LEU A 251 4.38 2.22 7.53
N ALA A 252 4.81 1.07 7.00
CA ALA A 252 5.09 -0.11 7.80
C ALA A 252 6.21 0.14 8.82
N ARG A 253 7.28 0.85 8.43
CA ARG A 253 8.35 1.25 9.36
C ARG A 253 7.85 2.19 10.45
N GLU A 254 7.02 3.17 10.09
CA GLU A 254 6.43 4.10 11.06
C GLU A 254 5.52 3.37 12.07
N ALA A 255 4.69 2.44 11.61
CA ALA A 255 3.82 1.65 12.48
C ALA A 255 4.61 0.73 13.42
N HIS A 256 5.55 -0.06 12.88
CA HIS A 256 6.35 -0.98 13.69
C HIS A 256 7.27 -0.26 14.67
N GLY A 257 7.84 0.89 14.29
CA GLY A 257 8.61 1.75 15.18
C GLY A 257 7.82 2.29 16.39
N ARG A 258 6.48 2.16 16.35
CA ARG A 258 5.55 2.54 17.41
C ARG A 258 4.90 1.35 18.10
N GLY A 259 5.34 0.12 17.78
CA GLY A 259 4.76 -1.11 18.32
C GLY A 259 3.35 -1.42 17.80
N LEU A 260 2.95 -0.83 16.68
CA LEU A 260 1.65 -1.05 16.04
C LEU A 260 1.77 -2.08 14.92
N ALA A 261 0.81 -3.00 14.82
CA ALA A 261 0.64 -3.79 13.61
C ALA A 261 0.07 -2.91 12.48
N ILE A 262 0.43 -3.18 11.23
CA ILE A 262 -0.12 -2.44 10.08
C ILE A 262 -0.95 -3.38 9.19
N GLY A 263 -2.13 -2.91 8.82
CA GLY A 263 -3.13 -3.62 8.02
C GLY A 263 -3.12 -3.18 6.56
N GLN A 264 -3.29 -4.13 5.65
CA GLN A 264 -3.51 -3.84 4.23
C GLN A 264 -4.99 -3.54 4.05
N LYS A 265 -5.32 -2.37 3.52
CA LYS A 265 -6.68 -2.03 3.13
C LYS A 265 -6.85 -2.25 1.63
N ASN A 266 -7.71 -3.20 1.25
CA ASN A 266 -7.97 -3.59 -0.14
C ASN A 266 -6.67 -3.87 -0.93
N ALA A 267 -6.59 -3.43 -2.19
CA ALA A 267 -5.37 -3.52 -3.02
C ALA A 267 -4.85 -4.96 -3.25
N VAL A 268 -5.75 -5.90 -3.56
CA VAL A 268 -5.44 -7.34 -3.69
C VAL A 268 -4.27 -7.59 -4.65
N GLU A 269 -4.19 -6.83 -5.73
CA GLU A 269 -3.22 -6.94 -6.83
C GLU A 269 -1.76 -6.72 -6.39
N ILE A 270 -1.52 -6.06 -5.25
CA ILE A 270 -0.17 -5.85 -4.69
C ILE A 270 0.03 -6.56 -3.34
N THR A 271 -0.86 -7.47 -2.96
CA THR A 271 -0.82 -8.17 -1.66
C THR A 271 0.55 -8.78 -1.34
N THR A 272 1.16 -9.49 -2.28
CA THR A 272 2.49 -10.11 -2.09
C THR A 272 3.57 -9.06 -1.80
N SER A 273 3.50 -7.90 -2.46
CA SER A 273 4.42 -6.79 -2.23
C SER A 273 4.18 -6.12 -0.88
N LEU A 274 2.92 -6.00 -0.43
CA LEU A 274 2.56 -5.45 0.88
C LEU A 274 2.99 -6.37 2.03
N ARG A 275 2.82 -7.69 1.87
CA ARG A 275 3.40 -8.69 2.79
C ARG A 275 4.91 -8.53 2.91
N SER A 276 5.59 -8.40 1.78
CA SER A 276 7.04 -8.18 1.73
C SER A 276 7.45 -6.81 2.33
N ALA A 277 6.55 -5.82 2.30
CA ALA A 277 6.76 -4.51 2.91
C ALA A 277 6.57 -4.51 4.44
N GLY A 278 6.09 -5.61 5.03
CA GLY A 278 5.93 -5.77 6.49
C GLY A 278 4.48 -5.70 6.98
N TYR A 279 3.49 -5.71 6.07
CA TYR A 279 2.08 -5.70 6.47
C TYR A 279 1.69 -6.97 7.20
N ASN A 280 0.91 -6.84 8.27
CA ASN A 280 0.71 -7.90 9.26
C ASN A 280 -0.66 -8.60 9.16
N PHE A 281 -1.67 -7.89 8.68
CA PHE A 281 -3.06 -8.34 8.53
C PHE A 281 -3.71 -7.60 7.34
N ALA A 282 -4.94 -7.94 6.99
CA ALA A 282 -5.73 -7.21 6.00
C ALA A 282 -7.11 -6.82 6.51
N VAL A 283 -7.63 -5.72 5.98
CA VAL A 283 -9.03 -5.32 6.01
C VAL A 283 -9.47 -5.20 4.55
N ALA A 284 -10.38 -6.05 4.12
CA ALA A 284 -10.81 -6.16 2.74
C ALA A 284 -12.31 -5.90 2.66
N GLU A 285 -12.70 -4.92 1.85
CA GLU A 285 -14.10 -4.64 1.55
C GLU A 285 -14.53 -5.48 0.36
N GLU A 286 -15.69 -6.13 0.49
CA GLU A 286 -16.38 -6.84 -0.58
C GLU A 286 -15.56 -7.96 -1.24
N CYS A 287 -14.64 -8.60 -0.51
CA CYS A 287 -13.82 -9.66 -1.10
C CYS A 287 -14.66 -10.85 -1.59
N THR A 288 -15.84 -11.07 -1.00
CA THR A 288 -16.74 -12.14 -1.44
C THR A 288 -17.37 -11.79 -2.79
N GLN A 289 -17.86 -10.55 -2.91
CA GLN A 289 -18.43 -10.01 -4.15
C GLN A 289 -17.41 -10.06 -5.31
N TYR A 290 -16.14 -9.80 -5.03
CA TYR A 290 -15.08 -9.76 -6.05
C TYR A 290 -14.29 -11.08 -6.21
N HIS A 291 -14.61 -12.11 -5.42
CA HIS A 291 -13.89 -13.39 -5.37
C HIS A 291 -12.39 -13.26 -5.03
N GLU A 292 -12.07 -12.40 -4.07
CA GLU A 292 -10.70 -12.05 -3.65
C GLU A 292 -10.32 -12.59 -2.26
N CYS A 293 -11.28 -13.13 -1.48
CA CYS A 293 -11.03 -13.52 -0.09
C CYS A 293 -9.89 -14.52 0.07
N ASP A 294 -9.74 -15.43 -0.88
CA ASP A 294 -8.68 -16.44 -0.93
C ASP A 294 -7.27 -15.83 -1.02
N ASP A 295 -7.10 -14.75 -1.78
CA ASP A 295 -5.80 -14.07 -1.92
C ASP A 295 -5.39 -13.42 -0.60
N TYR A 296 -6.32 -12.73 0.05
CA TYR A 296 -6.08 -12.17 1.39
C TYR A 296 -5.84 -13.27 2.43
N GLY A 297 -6.65 -14.34 2.41
CA GLY A 297 -6.54 -15.46 3.35
C GLY A 297 -5.21 -16.20 3.27
N ARG A 298 -4.69 -16.43 2.06
CA ARG A 298 -3.34 -16.99 1.85
C ARG A 298 -2.25 -16.06 2.37
N ALA A 299 -2.36 -14.77 2.11
CA ALA A 299 -1.36 -13.79 2.52
C ALA A 299 -1.34 -13.54 4.03
N TYR A 300 -2.51 -13.54 4.67
CA TYR A 300 -2.70 -13.22 6.08
C TYR A 300 -3.52 -14.31 6.80
N PRO A 301 -3.01 -15.55 6.97
CA PRO A 301 -3.78 -16.66 7.50
C PRO A 301 -4.45 -16.37 8.84
N GLY A 302 -5.78 -16.34 8.82
CA GLY A 302 -6.62 -16.06 9.98
C GLY A 302 -6.70 -14.59 10.39
N ARG A 303 -5.97 -13.68 9.75
CA ARG A 303 -5.88 -12.25 10.12
C ARG A 303 -6.37 -11.35 8.99
N VAL A 304 -7.54 -11.67 8.46
CA VAL A 304 -8.28 -10.82 7.54
C VAL A 304 -9.60 -10.44 8.20
N LEU A 305 -9.90 -9.15 8.20
CA LEU A 305 -11.24 -8.63 8.43
C LEU A 305 -11.89 -8.38 7.08
N VAL A 306 -12.95 -9.11 6.77
CA VAL A 306 -13.77 -8.92 5.59
C VAL A 306 -14.96 -8.03 5.96
N VAL A 307 -15.15 -6.95 5.24
CA VAL A 307 -16.29 -6.03 5.39
C VAL A 307 -17.17 -6.19 4.16
N GLU A 308 -18.34 -6.80 4.33
CA GLU A 308 -19.34 -6.92 3.26
C GLU A 308 -20.40 -5.82 3.44
N TYR A 309 -20.94 -5.32 2.33
CA TYR A 309 -22.02 -4.32 2.33
C TYR A 309 -23.37 -4.87 1.88
N GLN A 310 -23.41 -6.12 1.41
CA GLN A 310 -24.65 -6.79 1.04
C GLN A 310 -24.87 -8.06 1.86
N GLN A 311 -26.13 -8.25 2.29
CA GLN A 311 -26.53 -9.41 3.06
C GLN A 311 -26.34 -10.74 2.29
N ALA A 312 -26.39 -10.70 0.96
CA ALA A 312 -26.13 -11.86 0.11
C ALA A 312 -24.66 -12.30 0.20
N ASP A 313 -23.73 -11.34 0.13
CA ASP A 313 -22.29 -11.62 0.22
C ASP A 313 -21.90 -12.12 1.61
N LEU A 314 -22.47 -11.56 2.68
CA LEU A 314 -22.31 -12.13 4.02
C LEU A 314 -22.74 -13.60 4.06
N ARG A 315 -23.91 -13.94 3.51
CA ARG A 315 -24.39 -15.34 3.51
C ARG A 315 -23.45 -16.26 2.73
N THR A 316 -22.95 -15.80 1.58
CA THR A 316 -21.97 -16.54 0.77
C THR A 316 -20.68 -16.77 1.56
N ALA A 317 -20.12 -15.71 2.16
CA ALA A 317 -18.91 -15.78 2.97
C ALA A 317 -19.05 -16.75 4.16
N CYS A 318 -20.19 -16.70 4.86
CA CYS A 318 -20.43 -17.58 6.01
C CYS A 318 -20.64 -19.05 5.61
N ALA A 319 -21.18 -19.31 4.41
CA ALA A 319 -21.41 -20.65 3.92
C ALA A 319 -20.13 -21.31 3.38
N ASP A 320 -19.14 -20.51 2.96
CA ASP A 320 -17.84 -20.99 2.49
C ASP A 320 -16.93 -21.34 3.69
N PRO A 321 -16.55 -22.61 3.91
CA PRO A 321 -15.65 -22.98 5.01
C PRO A 321 -14.25 -22.36 4.90
N ALA A 322 -13.77 -22.05 3.70
CA ALA A 322 -12.48 -21.39 3.50
C ALA A 322 -12.51 -19.94 4.00
N VAL A 323 -13.68 -19.29 4.00
CA VAL A 323 -13.87 -17.92 4.45
C VAL A 323 -14.50 -17.88 5.85
N GLY A 324 -15.74 -18.33 6.00
CA GLY A 324 -16.54 -18.18 7.22
C GLY A 324 -16.03 -18.96 8.45
N SER A 325 -15.09 -19.90 8.28
CA SER A 325 -14.43 -20.60 9.40
C SER A 325 -12.98 -20.15 9.63
N THR A 326 -12.44 -19.26 8.81
CA THR A 326 -11.03 -18.86 8.89
C THR A 326 -10.79 -17.35 8.92
N LEU A 327 -11.69 -16.54 8.34
CA LEU A 327 -11.59 -15.08 8.27
C LEU A 327 -12.63 -14.44 9.18
N SER A 328 -12.39 -13.21 9.63
CA SER A 328 -13.40 -12.48 10.42
C SER A 328 -14.29 -11.71 9.45
N VAL A 329 -15.59 -12.00 9.37
CA VAL A 329 -16.51 -11.36 8.41
C VAL A 329 -17.51 -10.48 9.15
N VAL A 330 -17.68 -9.25 8.68
CA VAL A 330 -18.69 -8.33 9.19
C VAL A 330 -19.50 -7.75 8.03
N LEU A 331 -20.82 -7.71 8.20
CA LEU A 331 -21.72 -6.96 7.34
C LEU A 331 -21.95 -5.59 7.96
N ARG A 332 -21.81 -4.54 7.14
CA ARG A 332 -22.13 -3.15 7.50
C ARG A 332 -22.96 -2.51 6.41
N ASP A 333 -23.55 -1.36 6.71
CA ASP A 333 -24.04 -0.43 5.71
C ASP A 333 -22.86 0.37 5.12
N VAL A 334 -23.04 0.91 3.91
CA VAL A 334 -21.99 1.63 3.17
C VAL A 334 -21.48 2.86 3.93
N ASP A 335 -22.37 3.54 4.66
CA ASP A 335 -22.01 4.71 5.47
C ASP A 335 -21.33 4.34 6.80
N VAL A 336 -21.24 3.03 7.09
CA VAL A 336 -20.67 2.47 8.33
C VAL A 336 -21.25 3.15 9.57
N SER A 337 -22.56 3.38 9.54
CA SER A 337 -23.32 4.20 10.48
C SER A 337 -23.39 3.61 11.89
N THR A 338 -23.94 4.34 12.86
CA THR A 338 -24.01 3.90 14.26
C THR A 338 -25.38 3.30 14.58
N PRO A 339 -25.55 2.53 15.68
CA PRO A 339 -26.85 1.95 16.04
C PRO A 339 -28.00 2.94 16.26
N SER A 340 -27.71 4.25 16.37
CA SER A 340 -28.74 5.29 16.44
C SER A 340 -29.27 5.74 15.08
N ASP A 341 -28.63 5.37 13.99
CA ASP A 341 -29.05 5.69 12.63
C ASP A 341 -30.03 4.63 12.10
N SER A 342 -31.03 5.05 11.31
CA SER A 342 -32.08 4.16 10.79
C SER A 342 -31.55 3.11 9.81
N ASP A 343 -30.45 3.43 9.14
CA ASP A 343 -29.86 2.62 8.07
C ASP A 343 -28.76 1.69 8.59
N TYR A 344 -28.59 1.61 9.93
CA TYR A 344 -27.59 0.78 10.59
C TYR A 344 -27.77 -0.70 10.26
N VAL A 345 -26.71 -1.30 9.69
CA VAL A 345 -26.67 -2.75 9.43
C VAL A 345 -25.50 -3.37 10.17
N TYR A 346 -25.76 -4.48 10.88
CA TYR A 346 -24.70 -5.30 11.45
C TYR A 346 -25.02 -6.79 11.33
N GLY A 347 -24.09 -7.55 10.78
CA GLY A 347 -24.08 -9.01 10.77
C GLY A 347 -22.65 -9.53 10.85
N THR A 348 -22.45 -10.80 11.22
CA THR A 348 -21.10 -11.39 11.28
C THR A 348 -21.17 -12.91 11.28
N CYS A 349 -20.13 -13.50 10.69
CA CYS A 349 -19.59 -14.83 10.97
C CYS A 349 -18.07 -14.65 11.10
#